data_AF-A0A1V9X7C2-F1
#
_entry.id   AF-A0A1V9X7C2-F1
#
_cell.length_a   1.000
_cell.length_b   1.000
_cell.length_c   1.000
_cell.angle_alpha   90.00
_cell.angle_beta   90.00
_cell.angle_gamma   90.00
#
_symmetry.space_group_name_H-M   'P 1'
#
loop_
_entity.id
_entity.type
_entity.pdbx_description
1 polymer ?
#
loop_
_entity_poly.entity_id
_entity_poly.type
_entity_poly.pdbx_seq_one_letter_code
_entity_poly.pdbx_strand_id
1 'polypeptide(L)'
;MGQPTYLLIICAVVWGIAVFYFLYAFCGAVHSRLHFGLGADLFSTSWISPNWTIDISDPEWSALRVVAEFYFLAILIQNLFLHCSPTLVHSRLRCLVSLAFLTITFGSVCSALTLSIFGLTWIVSRFRKKCLVYTVNLLLVYLVVYKRGLLRVLNAPLPENDHIVLMFDITVSWSCLRAISLGLAFIDGDVNAMSAFCYYLYLPSLCAGPLINCKDFTRQLNSSTLPSRAEACKLTGITAVRLVAWVSLIELMDHTLFTSATVYDYKNIRHHMSVTEYVGLTFAMMGRFYLKYVIIYGAGEGTAGLEGIWLPERPRCTLRMTSGAQVWRTFDRGLYLWFVEYLYVPLGGGLLASAICFVFACFWHASSSPIQVWAAMNCVLVVIERFCARSLPPTIWIIVQVPLHWLAIGSNMFYLGDHDIGSDFFSHLTSSPLVMASAFLLSLCACVVGRYFEEIDRRLYMPRRSQRARQPAASSTYYK
;
A
#
# COMPACT_ATOMS: atom_id res chain seq x y z
N MET A 1 -5.31 -29.60 -18.21
CA MET A 1 -4.87 -29.33 -16.82
C MET A 1 -4.11 -30.57 -16.36
N GLY A 2 -2.80 -30.49 -16.12
CA GLY A 2 -2.13 -31.51 -15.30
C GLY A 2 -2.53 -31.26 -13.85
N GLN A 3 -2.81 -32.32 -13.09
CA GLN A 3 -3.02 -32.23 -11.64
C GLN A 3 -1.90 -31.41 -10.98
N PRO A 4 -2.15 -30.75 -9.83
CA PRO A 4 -1.06 -30.17 -9.04
C PRO A 4 -0.01 -31.25 -8.85
N THR A 5 1.17 -31.03 -9.44
CA THR A 5 2.28 -31.97 -9.37
C THR A 5 2.53 -32.28 -7.89
N TYR A 6 2.78 -33.53 -7.49
CA TYR A 6 3.08 -33.90 -6.10
C TYR A 6 4.09 -32.94 -5.44
N LEU A 7 5.06 -32.45 -6.23
CA LEU A 7 6.00 -31.41 -5.86
C LEU A 7 5.35 -30.13 -5.32
N LEU A 8 4.32 -29.59 -5.98
CA LEU A 8 3.63 -28.37 -5.53
C LEU A 8 2.97 -28.57 -4.17
N ILE A 9 2.31 -29.72 -3.96
CA ILE A 9 1.67 -30.03 -2.68
C ILE A 9 2.73 -30.13 -1.58
N ILE A 10 3.82 -30.86 -1.84
CA ILE A 10 4.94 -30.96 -0.90
C ILE A 10 5.52 -29.58 -0.58
N CYS A 11 5.82 -28.76 -1.59
CA CYS A 11 6.34 -27.41 -1.39
C CYS A 11 5.37 -26.51 -0.62
N ALA A 12 4.06 -26.61 -0.89
CA ALA A 12 3.05 -25.83 -0.18
C ALA A 12 2.94 -26.23 1.30
N VAL A 13 2.98 -27.53 1.59
CA VAL A 13 2.96 -28.05 2.97
C VAL A 13 4.25 -27.67 3.71
N VAL A 14 5.42 -27.86 3.10
CA VAL A 14 6.71 -27.49 3.69
C VAL A 14 6.78 -25.99 3.96
N TRP A 15 6.40 -25.16 2.98
CA TRP A 15 6.39 -23.71 3.16
C TRP A 15 5.40 -23.27 4.24
N GLY A 16 4.18 -23.80 4.22
CA GLY A 16 3.16 -23.48 5.22
C GLY A 16 3.60 -23.85 6.64
N ILE A 17 4.06 -25.08 6.85
CA ILE A 17 4.56 -25.56 8.14
C ILE A 17 5.74 -24.70 8.60
N ALA A 18 6.67 -24.36 7.71
CA ALA A 18 7.81 -23.52 8.05
C ALA A 18 7.37 -22.14 8.55
N VAL A 19 6.47 -21.46 7.84
CA VAL A 19 5.95 -20.14 8.25
C VAL A 19 5.31 -20.23 9.65
N PHE A 20 4.45 -21.23 9.90
CA PHE A 20 3.83 -21.41 11.22
C PHE A 20 4.84 -21.75 12.31
N TYR A 21 5.85 -22.58 12.01
CA TYR A 21 6.91 -22.92 12.95
C TYR A 21 7.72 -21.70 13.39
N PHE A 22 8.14 -20.85 12.44
CA PHE A 22 8.90 -19.65 12.76
C PHE A 22 8.06 -18.63 13.54
N LEU A 23 6.80 -18.43 13.16
CA LEU A 23 5.88 -17.57 13.92
C LEU A 23 5.66 -18.09 15.33
N TYR A 24 5.50 -19.40 15.51
CA TYR A 24 5.36 -20.03 16.81
C TYR A 24 6.62 -19.86 17.67
N ALA A 25 7.80 -20.09 17.11
CA ALA A 25 9.07 -19.89 17.80
C ALA A 25 9.23 -18.44 18.27
N PHE A 26 8.94 -17.48 17.39
CA PHE A 26 8.97 -16.06 17.73
C PHE A 26 7.95 -15.69 18.82
N CYS A 27 6.70 -16.14 18.69
CA CYS A 27 5.66 -15.95 19.71
C CYS A 27 6.10 -16.49 21.08
N GLY A 28 6.64 -17.72 21.12
CA GLY A 28 7.18 -18.32 22.33
C GLY A 28 8.34 -17.51 22.92
N ALA A 29 9.21 -16.94 22.08
CA ALA A 29 10.32 -16.10 22.51
C ALA A 29 9.85 -14.79 23.14
N VAL A 30 8.87 -14.15 22.50
CA VAL A 30 8.27 -12.90 22.96
C VAL A 30 7.69 -13.08 24.36
N HIS A 31 6.85 -14.09 24.57
CA HIS A 31 6.20 -14.31 25.86
C HIS A 31 7.11 -14.90 26.95
N SER A 32 8.17 -15.62 26.59
CA SER A 32 9.07 -16.22 27.58
C SER A 32 10.19 -15.29 28.04
N ARG A 33 10.69 -14.40 27.16
CA ARG A 33 11.88 -13.60 27.48
C ARG A 33 11.98 -12.23 26.80
N LEU A 34 11.58 -12.07 25.54
CA LEU A 34 11.87 -10.82 24.81
C LEU A 34 10.99 -9.67 25.31
N HIS A 35 9.76 -9.94 25.76
CA HIS A 35 8.85 -8.93 26.30
C HIS A 35 9.44 -8.14 27.48
N PHE A 36 10.31 -8.75 28.30
CA PHE A 36 10.97 -8.05 29.42
C PHE A 36 11.99 -7.00 28.97
N GLY A 37 12.47 -7.07 27.73
CA GLY A 37 13.38 -6.09 27.14
C GLY A 37 12.69 -4.99 26.33
N LEU A 38 11.36 -5.02 26.23
CA LEU A 38 10.55 -4.02 25.52
C LEU A 38 10.06 -2.95 26.50
N GLY A 39 9.98 -1.70 26.04
CA GLY A 39 9.44 -0.58 26.80
C GLY A 39 8.00 -0.80 27.24
N ALA A 40 7.68 -0.47 28.49
CA ALA A 40 6.33 -0.65 29.04
C ALA A 40 5.30 0.29 28.39
N ASP A 41 5.74 1.43 27.85
CA ASP A 41 4.94 2.43 27.14
C ASP A 41 4.46 1.95 25.75
N LEU A 42 5.04 0.87 25.24
CA LEU A 42 4.65 0.22 23.99
C LEU A 42 3.38 -0.63 24.10
N PHE A 43 2.89 -0.81 25.33
CA PHE A 43 1.76 -1.67 25.64
C PHE A 43 0.65 -0.92 26.37
N SER A 44 -0.56 -1.44 26.22
CA SER A 44 -1.71 -1.03 27.04
C SER A 44 -2.45 -2.26 27.58
N THR A 45 -3.34 -2.03 28.54
CA THR A 45 -4.24 -3.07 29.04
C THR A 45 -5.23 -3.47 27.96
N SER A 46 -5.33 -4.78 27.71
CA SER A 46 -6.27 -5.33 26.73
C SER A 46 -7.72 -5.12 27.18
N TRP A 47 -8.59 -4.89 26.20
CA TRP A 47 -10.05 -4.86 26.41
C TRP A 47 -10.65 -6.27 26.63
N ILE A 48 -9.89 -7.34 26.31
CA ILE A 48 -10.33 -8.75 26.51
C ILE A 48 -10.25 -9.14 27.99
N SER A 49 -9.16 -8.76 28.64
CA SER A 49 -8.92 -9.05 30.07
C SER A 49 -7.91 -8.06 30.63
N PRO A 50 -8.09 -7.57 31.89
CA PRO A 50 -7.11 -6.72 32.55
C PRO A 50 -5.71 -7.35 32.71
N ASN A 51 -5.63 -8.68 32.63
CA ASN A 51 -4.38 -9.43 32.77
C ASN A 51 -3.61 -9.59 31.45
N TRP A 52 -4.18 -9.14 30.33
CA TRP A 52 -3.58 -9.25 29.01
C TRP A 52 -3.08 -7.88 28.56
N THR A 53 -1.95 -7.87 27.86
CA THR A 53 -1.38 -6.68 27.24
C THR A 53 -1.63 -6.72 25.73
N ILE A 54 -1.70 -5.53 25.13
CA ILE A 54 -1.79 -5.35 23.67
C ILE A 54 -0.70 -4.37 23.22
N ASP A 55 -0.03 -4.71 22.12
CA ASP A 55 0.93 -3.85 21.43
C ASP A 55 0.21 -2.66 20.76
N ILE A 56 0.59 -1.44 21.14
CA ILE A 56 0.04 -0.18 20.60
C ILE A 56 1.08 0.62 19.80
N SER A 57 2.22 0.01 19.48
CA SER A 57 3.42 0.69 18.99
C SER A 57 3.40 1.03 17.49
N ASP A 58 2.38 0.61 16.73
CA ASP A 58 2.25 1.03 15.32
C ASP A 58 1.56 2.40 15.23
N PRO A 59 2.29 3.49 14.94
CA PRO A 59 1.73 4.82 14.93
C PRO A 59 0.72 5.05 13.80
N GLU A 60 0.92 4.43 12.63
CA GLU A 60 0.01 4.55 11.48
C GLU A 60 -1.31 3.83 11.78
N TRP A 61 -1.23 2.65 12.39
CA TRP A 61 -2.41 1.88 12.75
C TRP A 61 -3.24 2.57 13.84
N SER A 62 -2.59 3.07 14.90
CA SER A 62 -3.25 3.85 15.94
C SER A 62 -3.88 5.11 15.35
N ALA A 63 -3.19 5.78 14.43
CA ALA A 63 -3.71 6.98 13.79
C ALA A 63 -4.89 6.73 12.84
N LEU A 64 -4.86 5.61 12.12
CA LEU A 64 -5.97 5.18 11.29
C LEU A 64 -7.23 4.92 12.12
N ARG A 65 -7.10 4.28 13.29
CA ARG A 65 -8.25 4.02 14.19
C ARG A 65 -8.92 5.30 14.63
N VAL A 66 -8.15 6.33 14.99
CA VAL A 66 -8.67 7.66 15.36
C VAL A 66 -9.44 8.29 14.21
N VAL A 67 -8.90 8.25 12.98
CA VAL A 67 -9.55 8.87 11.81
C VAL A 67 -10.74 8.04 11.30
N ALA A 68 -10.77 6.73 11.54
CA ALA A 68 -11.81 5.83 11.07
C ALA A 68 -13.22 6.25 11.54
N GLU A 69 -13.35 6.77 12.76
CA GLU A 69 -14.63 7.23 13.32
C GLU A 69 -15.25 8.36 12.46
N PHE A 70 -14.44 9.35 12.13
CA PHE A 70 -14.84 10.46 11.27
C PHE A 70 -15.06 10.01 9.81
N TYR A 71 -14.21 9.12 9.32
CA TYR A 71 -14.24 8.64 7.95
C TYR A 71 -15.52 7.87 7.66
N PHE A 72 -15.86 6.86 8.46
CA PHE A 72 -17.07 6.05 8.23
C PHE A 72 -18.36 6.87 8.40
N LEU A 73 -18.38 7.83 9.34
CA LEU A 73 -19.49 8.77 9.48
C LEU A 73 -19.65 9.65 8.24
N ALA A 74 -18.55 10.20 7.71
CA ALA A 74 -18.58 11.00 6.50
C ALA A 74 -19.02 10.19 5.27
N ILE A 75 -18.58 8.94 5.14
CA ILE A 75 -19.04 8.03 4.08
C ILE A 75 -20.54 7.74 4.19
N LEU A 76 -21.05 7.50 5.40
CA LEU A 76 -22.48 7.28 5.63
C LEU A 76 -23.30 8.51 5.20
N ILE A 77 -22.89 9.70 5.63
CA ILE A 77 -23.54 10.97 5.26
C ILE A 77 -23.49 11.18 3.74
N GLN A 78 -22.33 10.96 3.12
CA GLN A 78 -22.16 11.08 1.68
C GLN A 78 -23.12 10.16 0.92
N ASN A 79 -23.19 8.88 1.29
CA ASN A 79 -24.07 7.92 0.64
C ASN A 79 -25.55 8.26 0.84
N LEU A 80 -25.94 8.72 2.03
CA LEU A 80 -27.30 9.19 2.28
C LEU A 80 -27.66 10.36 1.34
N PHE A 81 -26.79 11.36 1.24
CA PHE A 81 -27.00 12.48 0.33
C PHE A 81 -27.09 12.05 -1.13
N LEU A 82 -26.22 11.13 -1.58
CA LEU A 82 -26.26 10.62 -2.94
C LEU A 82 -27.56 9.87 -3.26
N HIS A 83 -28.10 9.07 -2.33
CA HIS A 83 -29.36 8.34 -2.53
C HIS A 83 -30.61 9.21 -2.37
N CYS A 84 -30.54 10.33 -1.64
CA CYS A 84 -31.68 11.22 -1.39
C CYS A 84 -31.73 12.45 -2.32
N SER A 85 -30.76 12.61 -3.24
CA SER A 85 -30.67 13.80 -4.09
C SER A 85 -30.62 13.46 -5.59
N PRO A 86 -31.01 14.41 -6.47
CA PRO A 86 -30.88 14.25 -7.90
C PRO A 86 -29.42 14.09 -8.34
N THR A 87 -29.18 13.28 -9.38
CA THR A 87 -27.83 12.99 -9.92
C THR A 87 -27.03 14.23 -10.31
N LEU A 88 -27.71 15.31 -10.74
CA LEU A 88 -27.08 16.56 -11.13
C LEU A 88 -26.25 17.23 -10.01
N VAL A 89 -26.62 17.01 -8.74
CA VAL A 89 -25.93 17.64 -7.60
C VAL A 89 -24.89 16.72 -6.95
N HIS A 90 -24.80 15.45 -7.36
CA HIS A 90 -23.97 14.44 -6.71
C HIS A 90 -22.49 14.83 -6.62
N SER A 91 -21.91 15.37 -7.69
CA SER A 91 -20.50 15.82 -7.69
C SER A 91 -20.25 16.94 -6.69
N ARG A 92 -21.20 17.87 -6.52
CA ARG A 92 -21.09 18.96 -5.55
C ARG A 92 -21.21 18.44 -4.12
N LEU A 93 -22.13 17.50 -3.89
CA LEU A 93 -22.33 16.88 -2.58
C LEU A 93 -21.11 16.08 -2.13
N ARG A 94 -20.48 15.31 -3.03
CA ARG A 94 -19.21 14.62 -2.74
C ARG A 94 -18.15 15.61 -2.28
N CYS A 95 -17.96 16.71 -3.02
CA CYS A 95 -16.97 17.72 -2.67
C CYS A 95 -17.29 18.39 -1.33
N LEU A 96 -18.57 18.71 -1.06
CA LEU A 96 -19.00 19.34 0.17
C LEU A 96 -18.72 18.45 1.39
N VAL A 97 -19.11 17.17 1.33
CA VAL A 97 -18.88 16.23 2.43
C VAL A 97 -17.39 15.96 2.63
N SER A 98 -16.63 15.82 1.53
CA SER A 98 -15.18 15.64 1.59
C SER A 98 -14.46 16.85 2.21
N LEU A 99 -14.90 18.08 1.88
CA LEU A 99 -14.35 19.31 2.46
C LEU A 99 -14.74 19.47 3.94
N ALA A 100 -15.97 19.11 4.30
CA ALA A 100 -16.41 19.07 5.69
C ALA A 100 -15.58 18.06 6.50
N PHE A 101 -15.38 16.85 5.97
CA PHE A 101 -14.50 15.83 6.57
C PHE A 101 -13.08 16.39 6.78
N LEU A 102 -12.44 16.94 5.73
CA LEU A 102 -11.10 17.51 5.86
C LEU A 102 -11.02 18.58 6.96
N THR A 103 -12.01 19.46 7.02
CA THR A 103 -12.01 20.60 7.94
C THR A 103 -12.31 20.19 9.38
N ILE A 104 -13.24 19.24 9.58
CA ILE A 104 -13.59 18.73 10.91
C ILE A 104 -12.47 17.86 11.46
N THR A 105 -11.88 17.00 10.63
CA THR A 105 -10.86 16.03 11.06
C THR A 105 -9.49 16.68 11.19
N PHE A 106 -9.05 17.48 10.21
CA PHE A 106 -7.68 18.02 10.18
C PHE A 106 -7.59 19.52 10.49
N GLY A 107 -8.71 20.22 10.59
CA GLY A 107 -8.76 21.67 10.81
C GLY A 107 -8.74 22.49 9.51
N SER A 108 -9.14 23.76 9.63
CA SER A 108 -9.30 24.67 8.49
C SER A 108 -8.00 24.98 7.76
N VAL A 109 -6.87 25.07 8.48
CA VAL A 109 -5.57 25.36 7.86
C VAL A 109 -5.08 24.20 7.01
N CYS A 110 -5.19 22.97 7.52
CA CYS A 110 -4.88 21.74 6.79
C CYS A 110 -5.75 21.59 5.52
N SER A 111 -7.04 21.90 5.62
CA SER A 111 -7.94 21.99 4.46
C SER A 111 -7.48 23.03 3.45
N ALA A 112 -7.15 24.25 3.90
CA ALA A 112 -6.69 25.32 3.03
C ALA A 112 -5.39 24.97 2.31
N LEU A 113 -4.44 24.31 2.99
CA LEU A 113 -3.20 23.81 2.38
C LEU A 113 -3.50 22.79 1.27
N THR A 114 -4.38 21.82 1.55
CA THR A 114 -4.79 20.80 0.57
C THR A 114 -5.45 21.43 -0.65
N LEU A 115 -6.33 22.42 -0.45
CA LEU A 115 -6.97 23.18 -1.53
C LEU A 115 -5.98 24.08 -2.29
N SER A 116 -4.95 24.60 -1.63
CA SER A 116 -3.92 25.41 -2.26
C SER A 116 -3.09 24.61 -3.26
N ILE A 117 -2.79 23.34 -2.96
CA ILE A 117 -2.13 22.42 -3.91
C ILE A 117 -2.98 22.22 -5.16
N PHE A 118 -4.30 22.04 -5.01
CA PHE A 118 -5.24 21.97 -6.15
C PHE A 118 -5.25 23.26 -6.95
N GLY A 119 -5.39 24.42 -6.29
CA GLY A 119 -5.45 25.73 -6.93
C GLY A 119 -4.18 26.05 -7.70
N LEU A 120 -3.01 25.80 -7.10
CA LEU A 120 -1.71 26.01 -7.75
C LEU A 120 -1.56 25.10 -8.98
N THR A 121 -1.93 23.82 -8.85
CA THR A 121 -1.91 22.88 -9.97
C THR A 121 -2.83 23.32 -11.10
N TRP A 122 -4.03 23.80 -10.77
CA TRP A 122 -4.98 24.32 -11.76
C TRP A 122 -4.39 25.54 -12.49
N ILE A 123 -3.84 26.52 -11.78
CA ILE A 123 -3.19 27.70 -12.36
C ILE A 123 -2.04 27.27 -13.29
N VAL A 124 -1.16 26.39 -12.81
CA VAL A 124 -0.01 25.90 -13.58
C VAL A 124 -0.45 25.15 -14.84
N SER A 125 -1.54 24.39 -14.78
CA SER A 125 -2.08 23.67 -15.95
C SER A 125 -2.56 24.61 -17.06
N ARG A 126 -2.94 25.86 -16.75
CA ARG A 126 -3.37 26.87 -17.74
C ARG A 126 -2.25 27.28 -18.69
N PHE A 127 -0.98 27.11 -18.27
CA PHE A 127 0.18 27.36 -19.13
C PHE A 127 0.42 26.25 -20.17
N ARG A 128 -0.32 25.13 -20.10
CA ARG A 128 -0.27 24.01 -21.08
C ARG A 128 1.11 23.36 -21.24
N LYS A 129 2.01 23.54 -20.26
CA LYS A 129 3.36 22.96 -20.25
C LYS A 129 3.44 21.81 -19.24
N LYS A 130 3.54 20.56 -19.71
CA LYS A 130 3.63 19.37 -18.86
C LYS A 130 4.83 19.44 -17.90
N CYS A 131 5.99 19.90 -18.39
CA CYS A 131 7.19 20.09 -17.56
C CYS A 131 6.93 21.01 -16.36
N LEU A 132 6.16 22.09 -16.54
CA LEU A 132 5.84 23.01 -15.45
C LEU A 132 4.95 22.35 -14.38
N VAL A 133 3.97 21.54 -14.80
CA VAL A 133 3.13 20.76 -13.87
C VAL A 133 3.99 19.81 -13.04
N TYR A 134 4.91 19.07 -13.67
CA TYR A 134 5.83 18.18 -12.95
C TYR A 134 6.71 18.97 -11.99
N THR A 135 7.42 20.02 -12.44
CA THR A 135 8.35 20.77 -11.60
C THR A 135 7.67 21.37 -10.37
N VAL A 136 6.51 22.01 -10.54
CA VAL A 136 5.79 22.62 -9.42
C VAL A 136 5.28 21.56 -8.45
N ASN A 137 4.67 20.48 -8.95
CA ASN A 137 4.13 19.46 -8.05
C ASN A 137 5.20 18.61 -7.37
N LEU A 138 6.35 18.36 -8.02
CA LEU A 138 7.49 17.72 -7.37
C LEU A 138 8.08 18.61 -6.28
N LEU A 139 8.08 19.94 -6.46
CA LEU A 139 8.43 20.88 -5.40
C LEU A 139 7.42 20.85 -4.25
N LEU A 140 6.13 20.70 -4.53
CA LEU A 140 5.11 20.51 -3.48
C LEU A 140 5.34 19.22 -2.70
N VAL A 141 5.65 18.10 -3.38
CA VAL A 141 6.06 16.86 -2.71
C VAL A 141 7.29 17.11 -1.84
N TYR A 142 8.31 17.83 -2.34
CA TYR A 142 9.48 18.18 -1.55
C TYR A 142 9.11 18.95 -0.27
N LEU A 143 8.28 19.98 -0.39
CA LEU A 143 7.87 20.82 0.74
C LEU A 143 7.09 20.00 1.79
N VAL A 144 6.13 19.19 1.34
CA VAL A 144 5.31 18.34 2.21
C VAL A 144 6.15 17.29 2.92
N VAL A 145 7.04 16.61 2.20
CA VAL A 145 7.79 15.47 2.75
C VAL A 145 8.96 15.94 3.62
N TYR A 146 9.73 16.95 3.17
CA TYR A 146 11.01 17.33 3.77
C TYR A 146 10.98 18.64 4.57
N LYS A 147 9.96 19.49 4.37
CA LYS A 147 9.85 20.80 5.05
C LYS A 147 8.62 20.86 5.96
N ARG A 148 8.29 19.76 6.64
CA ARG A 148 7.21 19.67 7.64
C ARG A 148 7.28 20.76 8.71
N GLY A 149 8.50 21.11 9.15
CA GLY A 149 8.71 22.20 10.10
C GLY A 149 8.25 23.57 9.61
N LEU A 150 8.26 23.83 8.29
CA LEU A 150 7.76 25.08 7.72
C LEU A 150 6.24 25.21 7.92
N LEU A 151 5.50 24.10 7.82
CA LEU A 151 4.05 24.08 8.10
C LEU A 151 3.76 24.39 9.57
N ARG A 152 4.64 23.96 10.49
CA ARG A 152 4.57 24.30 11.92
C ARG A 152 4.92 25.78 12.19
N VAL A 153 5.91 26.33 11.49
CA VAL A 153 6.38 27.72 11.64
C VAL A 153 5.39 28.75 11.09
N LEU A 154 4.53 28.38 10.14
CA LEU A 154 3.47 29.26 9.63
C LEU A 154 2.38 29.60 10.69
N ASN A 155 2.60 29.29 11.98
CA ASN A 155 1.64 29.44 13.09
C ASN A 155 0.26 28.84 12.75
N ALA A 156 0.24 27.82 11.89
CA ALA A 156 -0.94 27.04 11.64
C ALA A 156 -1.31 26.33 12.96
N PRO A 157 -2.51 26.55 13.54
CA PRO A 157 -3.01 25.66 14.57
C PRO A 157 -3.17 24.26 13.96
N LEU A 158 -2.11 23.47 14.04
CA LEU A 158 -2.16 22.07 13.71
C LEU A 158 -3.01 21.35 14.76
N PRO A 159 -3.63 20.22 14.39
CA PRO A 159 -4.28 19.37 15.36
C PRO A 159 -3.35 19.06 16.54
N GLU A 160 -3.84 19.18 17.78
CA GLU A 160 -3.05 18.85 18.98
C GLU A 160 -2.73 17.35 19.08
N ASN A 161 -3.45 16.52 18.32
CA ASN A 161 -3.30 15.07 18.31
C ASN A 161 -2.32 14.63 17.22
N ASP A 162 -1.16 14.11 17.63
CA ASP A 162 -0.09 13.61 16.74
C ASP A 162 -0.59 12.55 15.73
N HIS A 163 -1.58 11.74 16.10
CA HIS A 163 -2.19 10.78 15.19
C HIS A 163 -2.94 11.46 14.03
N ILE A 164 -3.68 12.53 14.33
CA ILE A 164 -4.39 13.30 13.29
C ILE A 164 -3.38 14.00 12.38
N VAL A 165 -2.29 14.53 12.94
CA VAL A 165 -1.18 15.12 12.16
C VAL A 165 -0.55 14.09 11.23
N LEU A 166 -0.28 12.86 11.70
CA LEU A 166 0.25 11.78 10.87
C LEU A 166 -0.68 11.42 9.71
N MET A 167 -1.99 11.30 9.97
CA MET A 167 -2.96 11.01 8.91
C MET A 167 -3.12 12.17 7.94
N PHE A 168 -2.97 13.41 8.39
CA PHE A 168 -2.92 14.56 7.50
C PHE A 168 -1.69 14.49 6.58
N ASP A 169 -0.50 14.21 7.12
CA ASP A 169 0.74 14.05 6.35
C ASP A 169 0.58 13.00 5.23
N ILE A 170 -0.05 11.86 5.54
CA ILE A 170 -0.37 10.82 4.56
C ILE A 170 -1.35 11.37 3.50
N THR A 171 -2.43 12.03 3.94
CA THR A 171 -3.47 12.59 3.05
C THR A 171 -2.90 13.62 2.08
N VAL A 172 -2.06 14.55 2.54
CA VAL A 172 -1.45 15.57 1.69
C VAL A 172 -0.39 14.96 0.75
N SER A 173 0.31 13.90 1.19
CA SER A 173 1.25 13.15 0.34
C SER A 173 0.54 12.49 -0.83
N TRP A 174 -0.62 11.86 -0.61
CA TRP A 174 -1.47 11.34 -1.69
C TRP A 174 -2.07 12.44 -2.57
N SER A 175 -2.44 13.56 -1.96
CA SER A 175 -2.98 14.72 -2.68
C SER A 175 -1.97 15.30 -3.68
N CYS A 176 -0.67 15.29 -3.36
CA CYS A 176 0.38 15.69 -4.30
C CYS A 176 0.45 14.79 -5.55
N LEU A 177 0.27 13.47 -5.39
CA LEU A 177 0.24 12.53 -6.52
C LEU A 177 -1.03 12.75 -7.37
N ARG A 178 -2.18 12.98 -6.72
CA ARG A 178 -3.42 13.37 -7.39
C ARG A 178 -3.26 14.67 -8.15
N ALA A 179 -2.51 15.63 -7.63
CA ALA A 179 -2.26 16.92 -8.26
C ALA A 179 -1.48 16.77 -9.58
N ILE A 180 -0.45 15.90 -9.64
CA ILE A 180 0.25 15.59 -10.90
C ILE A 180 -0.72 14.97 -11.94
N SER A 181 -1.44 13.94 -11.52
CA SER A 181 -2.47 13.24 -12.32
C SER A 181 -3.50 14.22 -12.89
N LEU A 182 -3.95 15.15 -12.04
CA LEU A 182 -4.93 16.16 -12.38
C LEU A 182 -4.38 17.24 -13.33
N GLY A 183 -3.19 17.77 -13.04
CA GLY A 183 -2.58 18.83 -13.83
C GLY A 183 -2.34 18.39 -15.27
N LEU A 184 -1.97 17.13 -15.49
CA LEU A 184 -1.84 16.55 -16.82
C LEU A 184 -3.20 16.34 -17.48
N ALA A 185 -4.22 15.89 -16.77
CA ALA A 185 -5.58 15.76 -17.31
C ALA A 185 -6.16 17.12 -17.75
N PHE A 186 -5.89 18.21 -17.02
CA PHE A 186 -6.26 19.57 -17.44
C PHE A 186 -5.53 20.00 -18.72
N ILE A 187 -4.25 19.64 -18.88
CA ILE A 187 -3.50 19.91 -20.11
C ILE A 187 -3.98 19.03 -21.27
N ASP A 188 -4.40 17.80 -21.03
CA ASP A 188 -4.91 16.98 -22.12
C ASP A 188 -6.36 17.40 -22.50
N GLY A 189 -7.06 18.13 -21.62
CA GLY A 189 -8.44 18.56 -21.85
C GLY A 189 -9.47 17.50 -21.47
N ASP A 190 -9.05 16.50 -20.70
CA ASP A 190 -9.83 15.29 -20.41
C ASP A 190 -10.86 15.48 -19.28
N VAL A 191 -10.83 16.61 -18.57
CA VAL A 191 -11.62 16.81 -17.35
C VAL A 191 -12.11 18.26 -17.19
N ASN A 192 -13.37 18.41 -16.76
CA ASN A 192 -13.94 19.71 -16.38
C ASN A 192 -13.59 20.06 -14.92
N ALA A 193 -13.73 21.33 -14.54
CA ALA A 193 -13.33 21.80 -13.20
C ALA A 193 -14.05 21.10 -12.04
N MET A 194 -15.33 20.77 -12.17
CA MET A 194 -16.11 20.12 -11.10
C MET A 194 -15.70 18.65 -10.91
N SER A 195 -15.55 17.89 -12.01
CA SER A 195 -15.08 16.51 -11.97
C SER A 195 -13.64 16.43 -11.46
N ALA A 196 -12.79 17.39 -11.83
CA ALA A 196 -11.43 17.54 -11.33
C ALA A 196 -11.39 17.77 -9.81
N PHE A 197 -12.24 18.67 -9.31
CA PHE A 197 -12.33 18.94 -7.88
C PHE A 197 -12.87 17.74 -7.10
N CYS A 198 -13.87 17.05 -7.65
CA CYS A 198 -14.41 15.81 -7.10
C CYS A 198 -13.38 14.69 -7.08
N TYR A 199 -12.55 14.57 -8.12
CA TYR A 199 -11.43 13.63 -8.15
C TYR A 199 -10.42 13.92 -7.04
N TYR A 200 -9.99 15.18 -6.95
CA TYR A 200 -8.95 15.58 -6.02
C TYR A 200 -9.37 15.32 -4.57
N LEU A 201 -10.61 15.65 -4.22
CA LEU A 201 -11.18 15.46 -2.88
C LEU A 201 -11.87 14.11 -2.68
N TYR A 202 -11.74 13.14 -3.58
CA TYR A 202 -12.55 11.92 -3.53
C TYR A 202 -12.36 11.14 -2.21
N LEU A 203 -13.34 11.28 -1.31
CA LEU A 203 -13.28 10.84 0.09
C LEU A 203 -12.93 9.36 0.29
N PRO A 204 -13.54 8.39 -0.41
CA PRO A 204 -13.25 6.97 -0.22
C PRO A 204 -11.76 6.62 -0.30
N SER A 205 -11.00 7.35 -1.11
CA SER A 205 -9.54 7.15 -1.25
C SER A 205 -8.70 8.38 -0.87
N LEU A 206 -9.27 9.34 -0.14
CA LEU A 206 -8.59 10.60 0.19
C LEU A 206 -7.48 10.37 1.23
N CYS A 207 -7.85 9.76 2.35
CA CYS A 207 -6.96 9.35 3.44
C CYS A 207 -6.76 7.83 3.51
N ALA A 208 -7.58 7.07 2.78
CA ALA A 208 -7.41 5.64 2.55
C ALA A 208 -6.93 5.41 1.11
N GLY A 209 -6.20 4.34 0.82
CA GLY A 209 -5.92 3.97 -0.59
C GLY A 209 -7.02 3.06 -1.16
N PRO A 210 -6.78 2.47 -2.36
CA PRO A 210 -5.67 2.74 -3.25
C PRO A 210 -5.91 3.98 -4.14
N LEU A 211 -4.82 4.60 -4.59
CA LEU A 211 -4.85 5.76 -5.49
C LEU A 211 -5.48 5.41 -6.84
N ILE A 212 -6.43 6.23 -7.31
CA ILE A 212 -7.00 6.15 -8.67
C ILE A 212 -6.47 7.29 -9.55
N ASN A 213 -6.23 7.01 -10.84
CA ASN A 213 -5.82 8.03 -11.82
C ASN A 213 -7.02 8.91 -12.24
N CYS A 214 -6.78 10.19 -12.54
CA CYS A 214 -7.84 11.17 -12.81
C CYS A 214 -8.72 10.78 -14.00
N LYS A 215 -8.11 10.28 -15.08
CA LYS A 215 -8.80 9.86 -16.30
C LYS A 215 -9.76 8.69 -16.02
N ASP A 216 -9.32 7.69 -15.25
CA ASP A 216 -10.14 6.54 -14.91
C ASP A 216 -11.26 6.93 -13.94
N PHE A 217 -10.98 7.76 -12.94
CA PHE A 217 -12.01 8.26 -12.04
C PHE A 217 -13.08 9.06 -12.77
N THR A 218 -12.70 9.99 -13.65
CA THR A 218 -13.66 10.83 -14.37
C THR A 218 -14.48 10.03 -15.37
N ARG A 219 -13.86 9.04 -16.04
CA ARG A 219 -14.60 8.09 -16.90
C ARG A 219 -15.65 7.34 -16.09
N GLN A 220 -15.28 6.83 -14.92
CA GLN A 220 -16.21 6.13 -14.05
C GLN A 220 -17.30 7.07 -13.52
N LEU A 221 -16.96 8.26 -13.02
CA LEU A 221 -17.92 9.24 -12.52
C LEU A 221 -19.00 9.61 -13.54
N ASN A 222 -18.64 9.69 -14.83
CA ASN A 222 -19.57 10.01 -15.92
C ASN A 222 -20.43 8.81 -16.37
N SER A 223 -20.02 7.58 -16.08
CA SER A 223 -20.69 6.35 -16.54
C SER A 223 -21.26 5.50 -15.40
N SER A 224 -20.93 5.81 -14.15
CA SER A 224 -21.34 5.07 -12.96
C SER A 224 -22.79 5.40 -12.62
N THR A 225 -23.57 4.36 -12.34
CA THR A 225 -24.85 4.46 -11.66
C THR A 225 -24.67 4.05 -10.20
N LEU A 226 -25.35 4.73 -9.28
CA LEU A 226 -25.39 4.27 -7.90
C LEU A 226 -25.96 2.84 -7.83
N PRO A 227 -25.40 1.97 -6.99
CA PRO A 227 -25.98 0.66 -6.72
C PRO A 227 -27.43 0.80 -6.21
N SER A 228 -28.26 -0.21 -6.46
CA SER A 228 -29.55 -0.31 -5.79
C SER A 228 -29.38 -0.43 -4.27
N ARG A 229 -30.40 -0.07 -3.49
CA ARG A 229 -30.34 -0.19 -2.02
C ARG A 229 -29.99 -1.61 -1.56
N ALA A 230 -30.52 -2.63 -2.23
CA ALA A 230 -30.23 -4.02 -1.93
C ALA A 230 -28.76 -4.38 -2.22
N GLU A 231 -28.21 -3.92 -3.34
CA GLU A 231 -26.80 -4.12 -3.68
C GLU A 231 -25.87 -3.36 -2.73
N ALA A 232 -26.21 -2.12 -2.37
CA ALA A 232 -25.47 -1.33 -1.39
C ALA A 232 -25.44 -2.04 -0.03
N CYS A 233 -26.58 -2.49 0.50
CA CYS A 233 -26.63 -3.26 1.75
C CYS A 233 -25.79 -4.55 1.68
N LYS A 234 -25.85 -5.28 0.56
CA LYS A 234 -25.04 -6.48 0.34
C LYS A 234 -23.55 -6.15 0.33
N LEU A 235 -23.14 -5.10 -0.38
CA LEU A 235 -21.75 -4.68 -0.47
C LEU A 235 -21.21 -4.22 0.89
N THR A 236 -22.00 -3.42 1.62
CA THR A 236 -21.69 -3.00 2.99
C THR A 236 -21.52 -4.21 3.90
N GLY A 237 -22.45 -5.17 3.87
CA GLY A 237 -22.37 -6.38 4.69
C GLY A 237 -21.12 -7.22 4.39
N ILE A 238 -20.81 -7.45 3.11
CA ILE A 238 -19.60 -8.18 2.70
C ILE A 238 -18.33 -7.45 3.14
N THR A 239 -18.29 -6.12 2.97
CA THR A 239 -17.16 -5.28 3.34
C THR A 239 -16.96 -5.31 4.86
N ALA A 240 -18.03 -5.10 5.64
CA ALA A 240 -17.99 -5.12 7.09
C ALA A 240 -17.50 -6.46 7.64
N VAL A 241 -18.04 -7.59 7.16
CA VAL A 241 -17.60 -8.93 7.59
C VAL A 241 -16.11 -9.15 7.30
N ARG A 242 -15.64 -8.74 6.11
CA ARG A 242 -14.21 -8.84 5.75
C ARG A 242 -13.34 -7.95 6.64
N LEU A 243 -13.74 -6.70 6.87
CA LEU A 243 -12.99 -5.78 7.72
C LEU A 243 -12.92 -6.30 9.15
N VAL A 244 -14.03 -6.75 9.73
CA VAL A 244 -14.05 -7.36 11.07
C VAL A 244 -13.10 -8.55 11.12
N ALA A 245 -13.16 -9.47 10.15
CA ALA A 245 -12.26 -10.64 10.13
C ALA A 245 -10.77 -10.25 10.09
N TRP A 246 -10.38 -9.28 9.26
CA TRP A 246 -9.00 -8.85 9.15
C TRP A 246 -8.52 -8.00 10.32
N VAL A 247 -9.37 -7.12 10.86
CA VAL A 247 -9.08 -6.35 12.08
C VAL A 247 -8.90 -7.30 13.26
N SER A 248 -9.78 -8.29 13.44
CA SER A 248 -9.61 -9.31 14.47
C SER A 248 -8.31 -10.10 14.33
N LEU A 249 -7.81 -10.29 13.10
CA LEU A 249 -6.52 -10.94 12.89
C LEU A 249 -5.35 -10.03 13.30
N ILE A 250 -5.39 -8.73 12.98
CA ILE A 250 -4.38 -7.78 13.49
C ILE A 250 -4.45 -7.69 15.01
N GLU A 251 -5.64 -7.61 15.60
CA GLU A 251 -5.82 -7.65 17.06
C GLU A 251 -5.18 -8.90 17.66
N LEU A 252 -5.41 -10.08 17.07
CA LEU A 252 -4.77 -11.32 17.51
C LEU A 252 -3.25 -11.23 17.44
N MET A 253 -2.69 -10.68 16.35
CA MET A 253 -1.24 -10.48 16.22
C MET A 253 -0.71 -9.48 17.26
N ASP A 254 -1.43 -8.39 17.54
CA ASP A 254 -1.05 -7.37 18.52
C ASP A 254 -1.14 -7.89 19.97
N HIS A 255 -1.90 -8.96 20.24
CA HIS A 255 -1.94 -9.63 21.54
C HIS A 255 -0.92 -10.77 21.70
N THR A 256 -0.40 -11.33 20.60
CA THR A 256 0.38 -12.59 20.64
C THR A 256 1.80 -12.47 20.09
N LEU A 257 2.03 -11.58 19.13
CA LEU A 257 3.32 -11.46 18.45
C LEU A 257 4.09 -10.20 18.84
N PHE A 258 3.41 -9.17 19.37
CA PHE A 258 4.00 -7.87 19.74
C PHE A 258 4.96 -7.34 18.68
N THR A 259 4.56 -7.45 17.41
CA THR A 259 5.44 -7.25 16.26
C THR A 259 5.93 -5.81 16.18
N SER A 260 5.06 -4.84 16.43
CA SER A 260 5.41 -3.42 16.29
C SER A 260 6.30 -2.98 17.45
N ALA A 261 6.00 -3.42 18.67
CA ALA A 261 6.86 -3.19 19.84
C ALA A 261 8.25 -3.81 19.64
N THR A 262 8.31 -5.04 19.14
CA THR A 262 9.57 -5.75 18.85
C THR A 262 10.40 -5.01 17.80
N VAL A 263 9.77 -4.45 16.77
CA VAL A 263 10.46 -3.65 15.75
C VAL A 263 10.95 -2.32 16.33
N TYR A 264 10.11 -1.64 17.10
CA TYR A 264 10.42 -0.34 17.70
C TYR A 264 11.65 -0.43 18.61
N ASP A 265 11.69 -1.44 19.50
CA ASP A 265 12.75 -1.65 20.48
C ASP A 265 13.77 -2.73 20.06
N TYR A 266 13.87 -3.03 18.76
CA TYR A 266 14.69 -4.12 18.24
C TYR A 266 16.14 -4.07 18.75
N LYS A 267 16.73 -2.88 18.86
CA LYS A 267 18.10 -2.67 19.35
C LYS A 267 18.34 -3.28 20.74
N ASN A 268 17.34 -3.22 21.62
CA ASN A 268 17.46 -3.72 23.00
C ASN A 268 17.40 -5.24 23.07
N ILE A 269 16.67 -5.87 22.14
CA ILE A 269 16.36 -7.30 22.19
C ILE A 269 17.09 -8.15 21.15
N ARG A 270 17.70 -7.55 20.12
CA ARG A 270 18.28 -8.29 18.97
C ARG A 270 19.31 -9.34 19.37
N HIS A 271 20.13 -9.07 20.40
CA HIS A 271 21.14 -10.02 20.88
C HIS A 271 20.57 -11.20 21.67
N HIS A 272 19.29 -11.15 22.05
CA HIS A 272 18.57 -12.19 22.76
C HIS A 272 17.70 -13.06 21.83
N MET A 273 17.80 -12.81 20.52
CA MET A 273 17.02 -13.47 19.47
C MET A 273 17.89 -14.47 18.70
N SER A 274 17.41 -15.70 18.58
CA SER A 274 18.01 -16.70 17.69
C SER A 274 17.61 -16.43 16.23
N VAL A 275 18.34 -17.04 15.29
CA VAL A 275 18.02 -16.97 13.85
C VAL A 275 16.58 -17.40 13.57
N THR A 276 16.10 -18.46 14.22
CA THR A 276 14.73 -18.98 14.05
C THR A 276 13.68 -17.95 14.45
N GLU A 277 13.88 -17.26 15.57
CA GLU A 277 12.92 -16.27 16.07
C GLU A 277 12.98 -14.98 15.26
N TYR A 278 14.17 -14.61 14.76
CA TYR A 278 14.32 -13.50 13.83
C TYR A 278 13.58 -13.75 12.51
N VAL A 279 13.65 -14.97 11.97
CA VAL A 279 12.85 -15.35 10.79
C VAL A 279 11.34 -15.29 11.12
N GLY A 280 10.94 -15.65 12.33
CA GLY A 280 9.57 -15.47 12.81
C GLY A 280 9.13 -14.00 12.87
N LEU A 281 9.98 -13.11 13.39
CA LEU A 281 9.76 -11.67 13.34
C LEU A 281 9.61 -11.17 11.89
N THR A 282 10.47 -11.63 10.98
CA THR A 282 10.39 -11.28 9.54
C THR A 282 9.01 -11.61 8.96
N PHE A 283 8.48 -12.81 9.23
CA PHE A 283 7.15 -13.21 8.78
C PHE A 283 6.04 -12.40 9.45
N ALA A 284 6.17 -12.13 10.76
CA ALA A 284 5.20 -11.33 11.51
C ALA A 284 5.13 -9.90 10.96
N MET A 285 6.27 -9.26 10.70
CA MET A 285 6.36 -7.92 10.12
C MET A 285 5.71 -7.84 8.74
N MET A 286 6.10 -8.74 7.83
CA MET A 286 5.52 -8.78 6.47
C MET A 286 4.02 -9.08 6.49
N GLY A 287 3.59 -10.01 7.33
CA GLY A 287 2.18 -10.39 7.48
C GLY A 287 1.33 -9.25 8.04
N ARG A 288 1.79 -8.60 9.12
CA ARG A 288 1.10 -7.48 9.77
C ARG A 288 0.99 -6.28 8.84
N PHE A 289 2.09 -5.93 8.17
CA PHE A 289 2.12 -4.86 7.17
C PHE A 289 1.14 -5.13 6.02
N TYR A 290 1.13 -6.36 5.48
CA TYR A 290 0.17 -6.76 4.45
C TYR A 290 -1.28 -6.62 4.90
N LEU A 291 -1.62 -7.14 6.09
CA LEU A 291 -2.98 -7.07 6.61
C LEU A 291 -3.46 -5.64 6.83
N LYS A 292 -2.57 -4.76 7.32
CA LYS A 292 -2.87 -3.33 7.50
C LYS A 292 -3.37 -2.71 6.18
N TYR A 293 -2.67 -2.93 5.08
CA TYR A 293 -3.08 -2.37 3.78
C TYR A 293 -4.26 -3.11 3.13
N VAL A 294 -4.48 -4.41 3.42
CA VAL A 294 -5.73 -5.10 3.04
C VAL A 294 -6.94 -4.44 3.69
N ILE A 295 -6.81 -3.98 4.94
CA ILE A 295 -7.88 -3.30 5.67
C ILE A 295 -8.06 -1.88 5.13
N ILE A 296 -6.99 -1.08 5.07
CA ILE A 296 -7.06 0.33 4.61
C ILE A 296 -7.62 0.39 3.19
N TYR A 297 -7.06 -0.38 2.25
CA TYR A 297 -7.50 -0.34 0.86
C TYR A 297 -8.83 -1.06 0.65
N GLY A 298 -9.12 -2.09 1.46
CA GLY A 298 -10.42 -2.76 1.45
C GLY A 298 -11.56 -1.86 1.92
N ALA A 299 -11.31 -0.99 2.91
CA ALA A 299 -12.27 0.01 3.35
C ALA A 299 -12.52 1.05 2.25
N GLY A 300 -11.45 1.56 1.62
CA GLY A 300 -11.57 2.46 0.47
C GLY A 300 -12.32 1.83 -0.70
N GLU A 301 -12.00 0.59 -1.06
CA GLU A 301 -12.67 -0.16 -2.14
C GLU A 301 -14.16 -0.37 -1.84
N GLY A 302 -14.48 -0.84 -0.63
CA GLY A 302 -15.86 -1.12 -0.25
C GLY A 302 -16.74 0.14 -0.21
N THR A 303 -16.20 1.25 0.30
CA THR A 303 -16.92 2.53 0.37
C THR A 303 -17.04 3.21 -1.00
N ALA A 304 -16.03 3.12 -1.86
CA ALA A 304 -16.11 3.59 -3.24
C ALA A 304 -17.14 2.81 -4.06
N GLY A 305 -17.25 1.50 -3.82
CA GLY A 305 -18.23 0.65 -4.50
C GLY A 305 -19.68 1.02 -4.18
N LEU A 306 -19.97 1.60 -3.00
CA LEU A 306 -21.29 2.15 -2.66
C LEU A 306 -21.67 3.35 -3.55
N GLU A 307 -20.68 3.99 -4.16
CA GLU A 307 -20.88 5.09 -5.11
C GLU A 307 -20.81 4.64 -6.57
N GLY A 308 -20.68 3.34 -6.82
CA GLY A 308 -20.51 2.79 -8.17
C GLY A 308 -19.12 3.03 -8.77
N ILE A 309 -18.12 3.38 -7.97
CA ILE A 309 -16.74 3.62 -8.40
C ILE A 309 -15.86 2.43 -7.99
N TRP A 310 -15.05 1.97 -8.93
CA TRP A 310 -14.10 0.87 -8.78
C TRP A 310 -12.70 1.44 -8.60
N LEU A 311 -12.16 1.26 -7.39
CA LEU A 311 -10.75 1.53 -7.09
C LEU A 311 -9.86 0.39 -7.62
N PRO A 312 -8.55 0.64 -7.79
CA PRO A 312 -7.59 -0.42 -8.09
C PRO A 312 -7.63 -1.57 -7.08
N GLU A 313 -7.21 -2.77 -7.52
CA GLU A 313 -7.20 -3.97 -6.68
C GLU A 313 -6.40 -3.78 -5.38
N ARG A 314 -6.95 -4.27 -4.27
CA ARG A 314 -6.25 -4.40 -2.98
C ARG A 314 -4.96 -5.24 -3.08
N PRO A 315 -4.06 -5.13 -2.07
CA PRO A 315 -2.81 -5.86 -2.07
C PRO A 315 -3.02 -7.37 -2.16
N ARG A 316 -2.16 -8.05 -2.92
CA ARG A 316 -2.06 -9.52 -2.87
C ARG A 316 -1.13 -9.95 -1.75
N CYS A 317 -1.34 -11.15 -1.22
CA CYS A 317 -0.55 -11.69 -0.11
C CYS A 317 0.95 -11.71 -0.43
N THR A 318 1.72 -10.88 0.29
CA THR A 318 3.17 -10.71 0.10
C THR A 318 3.95 -11.97 0.43
N LEU A 319 3.49 -12.76 1.41
CA LEU A 319 4.09 -14.05 1.79
C LEU A 319 3.97 -15.13 0.70
N ARG A 320 3.13 -14.89 -0.32
CA ARG A 320 2.97 -15.77 -1.49
C ARG A 320 3.76 -15.26 -2.70
N MET A 321 4.26 -14.03 -2.66
CA MET A 321 4.92 -13.39 -3.80
C MET A 321 6.44 -13.55 -3.71
N THR A 322 7.01 -14.26 -4.66
CA THR A 322 8.46 -14.52 -4.72
C THR A 322 9.16 -13.78 -5.86
N SER A 323 8.43 -13.02 -6.69
CA SER A 323 9.01 -12.12 -7.69
C SER A 323 8.88 -10.68 -7.22
N GLY A 324 10.00 -9.94 -7.21
CA GLY A 324 10.01 -8.52 -6.93
C GLY A 324 9.13 -7.74 -7.90
N ALA A 325 9.22 -8.01 -9.20
CA ALA A 325 8.39 -7.37 -10.20
C ALA A 325 6.89 -7.69 -10.01
N GLN A 326 6.54 -8.86 -9.46
CA GLN A 326 5.16 -9.15 -9.07
C GLN A 326 4.73 -8.32 -7.87
N VAL A 327 5.54 -8.26 -6.80
CA VAL A 327 5.27 -7.43 -5.61
C VAL A 327 4.95 -6.00 -6.02
N TRP A 328 5.80 -5.37 -6.84
CA TRP A 328 5.59 -3.99 -7.31
C TRP A 328 4.33 -3.80 -8.15
N ARG A 329 3.86 -4.82 -8.87
CA ARG A 329 2.64 -4.73 -9.67
C ARG A 329 1.37 -4.91 -8.87
N THR A 330 1.43 -5.60 -7.73
CA THR A 330 0.23 -6.12 -7.06
C THR A 330 0.13 -5.82 -5.57
N PHE A 331 1.16 -5.26 -4.94
CA PHE A 331 1.06 -4.80 -3.56
C PHE A 331 0.26 -3.50 -3.48
N ASP A 332 0.81 -2.40 -3.99
CA ASP A 332 0.08 -1.13 -4.16
C ASP A 332 -0.25 -0.94 -5.65
N ARG A 333 -1.41 -1.46 -6.06
CA ARG A 333 -1.83 -1.39 -7.46
C ARG A 333 -2.10 0.05 -7.90
N GLY A 334 -2.60 0.91 -7.01
CA GLY A 334 -2.91 2.30 -7.33
C GLY A 334 -1.65 3.10 -7.63
N LEU A 335 -0.67 3.01 -6.73
CA LEU A 335 0.63 3.65 -6.93
C LEU A 335 1.38 3.08 -8.14
N TYR A 336 1.31 1.77 -8.37
CA TYR A 336 1.88 1.16 -9.57
C TYR A 336 1.29 1.73 -10.86
N LEU A 337 -0.04 1.83 -10.96
CA LEU A 337 -0.70 2.41 -12.14
C LEU A 337 -0.35 3.88 -12.32
N TRP A 338 -0.18 4.61 -11.22
CA TRP A 338 0.29 5.99 -11.24
C TRP A 338 1.74 6.09 -11.77
N PHE A 339 2.66 5.23 -11.31
CA PHE A 339 4.03 5.17 -11.84
C PHE A 339 4.05 4.87 -13.33
N VAL A 340 3.25 3.90 -13.76
CA VAL A 340 3.19 3.51 -15.17
C VAL A 340 2.74 4.69 -16.03
N GLU A 341 1.62 5.31 -15.67
CA GLU A 341 1.00 6.39 -16.45
C GLU A 341 1.82 7.68 -16.46
N TYR A 342 2.40 8.07 -15.31
CA TYR A 342 2.95 9.41 -15.13
C TYR A 342 4.47 9.48 -15.06
N LEU A 343 5.17 8.36 -14.93
CA LEU A 343 6.64 8.32 -14.96
C LEU A 343 7.14 7.37 -16.04
N TYR A 344 6.83 6.08 -15.93
CA TYR A 344 7.46 5.04 -16.73
C TYR A 344 7.17 5.17 -18.22
N VAL A 345 5.88 5.26 -18.62
CA VAL A 345 5.49 5.37 -20.03
C VAL A 345 5.93 6.71 -20.65
N PRO A 346 5.72 7.88 -20.01
CA PRO A 346 6.20 9.16 -20.54
C PRO A 346 7.72 9.23 -20.77
N LEU A 347 8.51 8.47 -19.99
CA LEU A 347 9.96 8.38 -20.14
C LEU A 347 10.42 7.34 -21.19
N GLY A 348 9.50 6.74 -21.94
CA GLY A 348 9.80 5.74 -22.98
C GLY A 348 10.00 4.32 -22.46
N GLY A 349 9.78 4.08 -21.15
CA GLY A 349 9.99 2.79 -20.50
C GLY A 349 11.46 2.35 -20.48
N GLY A 350 11.68 1.08 -20.18
CA GLY A 350 13.04 0.52 -20.08
C GLY A 350 13.69 0.72 -18.71
N LEU A 351 15.00 0.50 -18.62
CA LEU A 351 15.71 0.47 -17.35
C LEU A 351 15.81 1.84 -16.69
N LEU A 352 16.10 2.89 -17.49
CA LEU A 352 16.20 4.26 -16.98
C LEU A 352 14.88 4.74 -16.40
N ALA A 353 13.76 4.49 -17.10
CA ALA A 353 12.43 4.82 -16.60
C ALA A 353 12.10 4.06 -15.30
N SER A 354 12.45 2.76 -15.21
CA SER A 354 12.31 1.99 -13.96
C SER A 354 13.14 2.58 -12.83
N ALA A 355 14.42 2.93 -13.07
CA ALA A 355 15.27 3.54 -12.06
C ALA A 355 14.70 4.89 -11.58
N ILE A 356 14.16 5.72 -12.48
CA ILE A 356 13.51 6.97 -12.11
C ILE A 356 12.26 6.74 -11.25
N CYS A 357 11.47 5.69 -11.52
CA CYS A 357 10.35 5.32 -10.64
C CYS A 357 10.84 4.97 -9.22
N PHE A 358 11.94 4.23 -9.08
CA PHE A 358 12.51 3.91 -7.77
C PHE A 358 13.10 5.12 -7.05
N VAL A 359 13.77 6.02 -7.78
CA VAL A 359 14.25 7.30 -7.24
C VAL A 359 13.07 8.13 -6.74
N PHE A 360 11.98 8.21 -7.51
CA PHE A 360 10.78 8.90 -7.07
C PHE A 360 10.16 8.23 -5.83
N ALA A 361 10.07 6.89 -5.81
CA ALA A 361 9.54 6.17 -4.64
C ALA A 361 10.36 6.47 -3.38
N CYS A 362 11.69 6.44 -3.48
CA CYS A 362 12.60 6.85 -2.40
C CYS A 362 12.34 8.29 -1.96
N PHE A 363 12.24 9.20 -2.93
CA PHE A 363 11.99 10.62 -2.70
C PHE A 363 10.65 10.88 -1.99
N TRP A 364 9.60 10.19 -2.39
CA TRP A 364 8.27 10.31 -1.80
C TRP A 364 8.21 9.73 -0.38
N HIS A 365 8.97 8.66 -0.10
CA HIS A 365 9.13 8.06 1.24
C HIS A 365 10.20 8.75 2.12
N ALA A 366 10.39 10.06 1.95
CA ALA A 366 11.31 10.89 2.75
C ALA A 366 12.82 10.56 2.68
N SER A 367 13.25 9.67 1.78
CA SER A 367 14.67 9.31 1.54
C SER A 367 15.51 9.10 2.80
N SER A 368 14.95 8.50 3.86
CA SER A 368 15.78 8.05 4.97
C SER A 368 16.77 6.97 4.48
N SER A 369 17.87 6.79 5.19
CA SER A 369 18.93 5.87 4.76
C SER A 369 18.41 4.42 4.48
N PRO A 370 17.54 3.81 5.31
CA PRO A 370 16.95 2.49 5.01
C PRO A 370 16.08 2.48 3.74
N ILE A 371 15.33 3.57 3.50
CA ILE A 371 14.48 3.73 2.32
C ILE A 371 15.33 3.83 1.04
N GLN A 372 16.48 4.51 1.10
CA GLN A 372 17.41 4.55 -0.02
C GLN A 372 17.95 3.16 -0.36
N VAL A 373 18.33 2.38 0.67
CA VAL A 373 18.79 0.99 0.50
C VAL A 373 17.67 0.12 -0.09
N TRP A 374 16.47 0.19 0.47
CA TRP A 374 15.29 -0.52 -0.04
C TRP A 374 15.01 -0.20 -1.51
N ALA A 375 15.02 1.07 -1.90
CA ALA A 375 14.76 1.50 -3.27
C ALA A 375 15.84 1.01 -4.25
N ALA A 376 17.11 1.10 -3.85
CA ALA A 376 18.24 0.61 -4.65
C ALA A 376 18.16 -0.91 -4.85
N MET A 377 17.93 -1.67 -3.77
CA MET A 377 17.80 -3.13 -3.83
C MET A 377 16.63 -3.56 -4.72
N ASN A 378 15.48 -2.89 -4.61
CA ASN A 378 14.32 -3.21 -5.45
C ASN A 378 14.54 -2.83 -6.92
N CYS A 379 15.27 -1.75 -7.21
CA CYS A 379 15.68 -1.41 -8.56
C CYS A 379 16.56 -2.53 -9.15
N VAL A 380 17.59 -2.94 -8.43
CA VAL A 380 18.48 -4.04 -8.84
C VAL A 380 17.69 -5.34 -9.05
N LEU A 381 16.82 -5.69 -8.10
CA LEU A 381 15.96 -6.86 -8.16
C LEU A 381 15.13 -6.89 -9.45
N VAL A 382 14.35 -5.84 -9.73
CA VAL A 382 13.48 -5.80 -10.92
C VAL A 382 14.29 -5.82 -12.22
N VAL A 383 15.46 -5.18 -12.25
CA VAL A 383 16.36 -5.20 -13.40
C VAL A 383 16.87 -6.61 -13.67
N ILE A 384 17.40 -7.30 -12.64
CA ILE A 384 17.90 -8.67 -12.78
C ILE A 384 16.77 -9.62 -13.19
N GLU A 385 15.60 -9.54 -12.55
CA GLU A 385 14.45 -10.37 -12.91
C GLU A 385 14.06 -10.21 -14.39
N ARG A 386 14.05 -8.97 -14.90
CA ARG A 386 13.71 -8.68 -16.30
C ARG A 386 14.69 -9.32 -17.28
N PHE A 387 15.97 -9.36 -16.96
CA PHE A 387 17.00 -9.96 -17.82
C PHE A 387 17.01 -11.48 -17.74
N CYS A 388 17.02 -12.02 -16.52
CA CYS A 388 17.10 -13.46 -16.29
C CYS A 388 15.83 -14.21 -16.73
N ALA A 389 14.63 -13.66 -16.46
CA ALA A 389 13.39 -14.32 -16.86
C ALA A 389 13.18 -14.41 -18.38
N ARG A 390 13.87 -13.56 -19.16
CA ARG A 390 13.86 -13.61 -20.64
C ARG A 390 14.88 -14.59 -21.21
N SER A 391 15.97 -14.82 -20.48
CA SER A 391 17.17 -15.50 -21.00
C SER A 391 17.31 -16.94 -20.51
N LEU A 392 16.65 -17.30 -19.41
CA LEU A 392 16.81 -18.61 -18.76
C LEU A 392 15.59 -19.52 -18.97
N PRO A 393 15.80 -20.84 -19.16
CA PRO A 393 14.73 -21.82 -19.12
C PRO A 393 13.95 -21.79 -17.80
N PRO A 394 12.65 -22.12 -17.77
CA PRO A 394 11.82 -22.06 -16.57
C PRO A 394 12.35 -22.84 -15.36
N THR A 395 13.09 -23.93 -15.60
CA THR A 395 13.72 -24.79 -14.58
C THR A 395 14.97 -24.17 -13.97
N ILE A 396 15.77 -23.44 -14.74
CA ILE A 396 16.95 -22.73 -14.22
C ILE A 396 16.50 -21.43 -13.53
N TRP A 397 15.48 -20.78 -14.09
CA TRP A 397 14.92 -19.56 -13.52
C TRP A 397 14.45 -19.74 -12.08
N ILE A 398 13.80 -20.87 -11.73
CA ILE A 398 13.30 -21.07 -10.37
C ILE A 398 14.43 -21.15 -9.33
N ILE A 399 15.59 -21.68 -9.74
CA ILE A 399 16.80 -21.75 -8.90
C ILE A 399 17.39 -20.34 -8.73
N VAL A 400 17.49 -19.58 -9.82
CA VAL A 400 17.97 -18.18 -9.80
C VAL A 400 17.00 -17.25 -9.05
N GLN A 401 15.72 -17.59 -9.00
CA GLN A 401 14.71 -16.82 -8.27
C GLN A 401 14.91 -16.89 -6.75
N VAL A 402 15.52 -17.94 -6.20
CA VAL A 402 15.75 -18.08 -4.75
C VAL A 402 16.60 -16.94 -4.16
N PRO A 403 17.82 -16.63 -4.66
CA PRO A 403 18.58 -15.49 -4.15
C PRO A 403 17.89 -14.14 -4.41
N LEU A 404 17.10 -14.01 -5.48
CA LEU A 404 16.30 -12.81 -5.74
C LEU A 404 15.14 -12.66 -4.73
N HIS A 405 14.55 -13.78 -4.30
CA HIS A 405 13.56 -13.80 -3.24
C HIS A 405 14.18 -13.37 -1.90
N TRP A 406 15.40 -13.80 -1.59
CA TRP A 406 16.13 -13.29 -0.41
C TRP A 406 16.40 -11.79 -0.50
N LEU A 407 16.81 -11.30 -1.67
CA LEU A 407 17.00 -9.86 -1.90
C LEU A 407 15.69 -9.09 -1.69
N ALA A 408 14.56 -9.64 -2.16
CA ALA A 408 13.23 -9.06 -1.95
C ALA A 408 12.87 -9.00 -0.45
N ILE A 409 13.00 -10.11 0.28
CA ILE A 409 12.72 -10.15 1.74
C ILE A 409 13.64 -9.18 2.48
N GLY A 410 14.95 -9.24 2.25
CA GLY A 410 15.92 -8.36 2.89
C GLY A 410 15.67 -6.88 2.59
N SER A 411 15.28 -6.54 1.35
CA SER A 411 14.89 -5.16 1.04
C SER A 411 13.69 -4.70 1.86
N ASN A 412 12.69 -5.57 2.07
CA ASN A 412 11.53 -5.25 2.90
C ASN A 412 11.91 -5.11 4.38
N MET A 413 12.94 -5.80 4.86
CA MET A 413 13.44 -5.64 6.23
C MET A 413 14.03 -4.24 6.46
N PHE A 414 14.75 -3.68 5.49
CA PHE A 414 15.18 -2.28 5.54
C PHE A 414 13.99 -1.30 5.56
N TYR A 415 12.98 -1.55 4.72
CA TYR A 415 11.80 -0.67 4.65
C TYR A 415 10.93 -0.71 5.91
N LEU A 416 10.69 -1.91 6.45
CA LEU A 416 9.78 -2.13 7.58
C LEU A 416 10.43 -1.98 8.95
N GLY A 417 11.76 -2.15 9.04
CA GLY A 417 12.45 -2.37 10.31
C GLY A 417 13.71 -1.53 10.56
N ASP A 418 14.14 -0.69 9.63
CA ASP A 418 15.40 0.07 9.70
C ASP A 418 16.67 -0.78 9.43
N HIS A 419 17.85 -0.16 9.51
CA HIS A 419 19.15 -0.72 9.19
C HIS A 419 19.52 -1.93 10.02
N ASP A 420 19.18 -1.95 11.30
CA ASP A 420 19.55 -3.05 12.19
C ASP A 420 18.83 -4.33 11.79
N ILE A 421 17.51 -4.26 11.60
CA ILE A 421 16.72 -5.41 11.14
C ILE A 421 17.15 -5.80 9.72
N GLY A 422 17.31 -4.83 8.81
CA GLY A 422 17.74 -5.10 7.43
C GLY A 422 19.12 -5.77 7.32
N SER A 423 20.09 -5.34 8.13
CA SER A 423 21.45 -5.89 8.12
C SER A 423 21.51 -7.26 8.79
N ASP A 424 20.76 -7.44 9.89
CA ASP A 424 20.68 -8.72 10.58
C ASP A 424 20.06 -9.81 9.71
N PHE A 425 19.18 -9.45 8.77
CA PHE A 425 18.67 -10.40 7.77
C PHE A 425 19.81 -11.08 7.00
N PHE A 426 20.73 -10.30 6.44
CA PHE A 426 21.82 -10.82 5.62
C PHE A 426 22.91 -11.49 6.49
N SER A 427 23.16 -10.96 7.68
CA SER A 427 24.05 -11.56 8.67
C SER A 427 23.57 -12.95 9.10
N HIS A 428 22.29 -13.08 9.45
CA HIS A 428 21.69 -14.35 9.83
C HIS A 428 21.63 -15.33 8.66
N LEU A 429 21.26 -14.87 7.46
CA LEU A 429 21.22 -15.71 6.26
C LEU A 429 22.58 -16.36 5.95
N THR A 430 23.67 -15.64 6.22
CA THR A 430 25.05 -16.08 5.94
C THR A 430 25.79 -16.63 7.17
N SER A 431 25.10 -16.73 8.31
CA SER A 431 25.70 -17.13 9.60
C SER A 431 26.31 -18.53 9.61
N SER A 432 25.77 -19.47 8.82
CA SER A 432 26.34 -20.80 8.65
C SER A 432 25.91 -21.45 7.32
N PRO A 433 26.69 -22.39 6.78
CA PRO A 433 26.30 -23.15 5.59
C PRO A 433 24.96 -23.88 5.75
N LEU A 434 24.65 -24.37 6.96
CA LEU A 434 23.40 -25.07 7.25
C LEU A 434 22.20 -24.12 7.19
N VAL A 435 22.32 -22.91 7.75
CA VAL A 435 21.26 -21.90 7.69
C VAL A 435 21.00 -21.49 6.23
N MET A 436 22.07 -21.22 5.47
CA MET A 436 21.94 -20.84 4.05
C MET A 436 21.30 -21.97 3.22
N ALA A 437 21.70 -23.23 3.42
CA ALA A 437 21.11 -24.38 2.74
C ALA A 437 19.63 -24.57 3.11
N SER A 438 19.27 -24.41 4.39
CA SER A 438 17.89 -24.51 4.87
C SER A 438 17.03 -23.39 4.29
N ALA A 439 17.51 -22.15 4.33
CA ALA A 439 16.85 -20.99 3.74
C ALA A 439 16.65 -21.17 2.23
N PHE A 440 17.58 -21.83 1.54
CA PHE A 440 17.50 -22.11 0.11
C PHE A 440 16.38 -23.08 -0.19
N LEU A 441 16.31 -24.21 0.52
CA LEU A 441 15.26 -25.21 0.34
C LEU A 441 13.86 -24.64 0.64
N LEU A 442 13.73 -23.86 1.72
CA LEU A 442 12.47 -23.20 2.08
C LEU A 442 12.05 -22.16 1.03
N SER A 443 12.99 -21.33 0.57
CA SER A 443 12.72 -20.33 -0.45
C SER A 443 12.45 -20.94 -1.83
N LEU A 444 13.04 -22.10 -2.14
CA LEU A 444 12.71 -22.87 -3.34
C LEU A 444 11.27 -23.36 -3.28
N CYS A 445 10.83 -23.89 -2.14
CA CYS A 445 9.42 -24.27 -1.93
C CYS A 445 8.49 -23.06 -2.08
N ALA A 446 8.84 -21.93 -1.47
CA ALA A 446 8.11 -20.68 -1.62
C ALA A 446 8.05 -20.24 -3.10
N CYS A 447 9.14 -20.37 -3.87
CA CYS A 447 9.17 -20.02 -5.29
C CYS A 447 8.28 -20.92 -6.14
N VAL A 448 8.26 -22.24 -5.89
CA VAL A 448 7.35 -23.18 -6.56
C VAL A 448 5.89 -22.77 -6.33
N VAL A 449 5.54 -22.50 -5.06
CA VAL A 449 4.19 -22.09 -4.66
C VAL A 449 3.82 -20.73 -5.27
N GLY A 450 4.72 -19.75 -5.17
CA GLY A 450 4.53 -18.40 -5.68
C GLY A 450 4.31 -18.37 -7.19
N ARG A 451 5.09 -19.12 -7.97
CA ARG A 451 4.91 -19.21 -9.44
C ARG A 451 3.59 -19.86 -9.84
N TYR A 452 3.16 -20.90 -9.13
CA TYR A 452 1.85 -21.52 -9.38
C TYR A 452 0.72 -20.51 -9.21
N PHE A 453 0.79 -19.74 -8.13
CA PHE A 453 -0.19 -18.72 -7.81
C PHE A 453 -0.11 -17.50 -8.73
N GLU A 454 1.08 -17.10 -9.17
CA GLU A 454 1.26 -16.09 -10.19
C GLU A 454 0.59 -16.50 -11.51
N GLU A 455 0.67 -17.77 -11.90
CA GLU A 455 0.02 -18.27 -13.11
C GLU A 455 -1.51 -18.31 -12.97
N ILE A 456 -2.03 -18.72 -11.81
CA ILE A 456 -3.48 -18.61 -11.52
C ILE A 456 -3.93 -17.16 -11.63
N ASP A 457 -3.20 -16.27 -10.97
CA ASP A 457 -3.50 -14.85 -10.96
C ASP A 457 -3.51 -14.28 -12.40
N ARG A 458 -2.52 -14.63 -13.23
CA ARG A 458 -2.49 -14.21 -14.63
C ARG A 458 -3.72 -14.70 -15.38
N ARG A 459 -4.23 -15.91 -15.11
CA ARG A 459 -5.44 -16.42 -15.78
C ARG A 459 -6.72 -15.77 -15.30
N LEU A 460 -6.83 -15.49 -13.99
CA LEU A 460 -8.01 -14.87 -13.40
C LEU A 460 -8.10 -13.37 -13.71
N TYR A 461 -6.96 -12.68 -13.72
CA TYR A 461 -6.87 -11.22 -13.84
C TYR A 461 -6.33 -10.72 -15.19
N MET A 462 -6.00 -11.61 -16.14
CA MET A 462 -5.89 -11.20 -17.54
C MET A 462 -7.23 -10.62 -17.97
N PRO A 463 -7.27 -9.44 -18.60
CA PRO A 463 -8.47 -9.02 -19.30
C PRO A 463 -8.80 -10.14 -20.29
N ARG A 464 -9.97 -10.79 -20.15
CA ARG A 464 -10.58 -11.51 -21.27
C ARG A 464 -10.76 -10.48 -22.38
N ARG A 465 -9.75 -10.34 -23.24
CA ARG A 465 -9.79 -9.53 -24.48
C ARG A 465 -11.00 -9.92 -25.36
N SER A 466 -11.69 -11.02 -25.06
CA SER A 466 -12.90 -11.51 -25.71
C SER A 466 -14.24 -11.18 -25.03
N GLN A 467 -14.31 -10.59 -23.84
CA GLN A 467 -15.59 -10.22 -23.19
C GLN A 467 -15.88 -8.71 -23.11
N ARG A 468 -14.90 -7.85 -23.35
CA ARG A 468 -15.11 -6.40 -23.53
C ARG A 468 -15.46 -5.98 -24.97
N ALA A 469 -15.48 -6.92 -25.92
CA ALA A 469 -15.85 -6.68 -27.32
C ALA A 469 -17.39 -6.59 -27.57
N ARG A 470 -18.20 -6.37 -26.53
CA ARG A 470 -19.65 -6.07 -26.65
C ARG A 470 -20.02 -4.64 -26.24
N GLN A 471 -19.05 -3.74 -26.19
CA GLN A 471 -19.28 -2.29 -26.26
C GLN A 471 -18.41 -1.74 -27.39
N PRO A 472 -18.96 -0.93 -28.31
CA PRO A 472 -18.21 -0.50 -29.48
C PRO A 472 -17.01 0.36 -29.08
N ALA A 473 -15.84 -0.08 -29.52
CA ALA A 473 -14.58 0.61 -29.35
C ALA A 473 -14.53 1.88 -30.19
N ALA A 474 -14.21 3.01 -29.56
CA ALA A 474 -13.58 4.14 -30.24
C ALA A 474 -12.07 4.05 -29.98
N SER A 475 -11.37 3.57 -31.03
CA SER A 475 -9.94 3.69 -31.35
C SER A 475 -8.98 4.24 -30.28
N SER A 476 -8.09 3.37 -29.78
CA SER A 476 -6.71 3.75 -29.45
C SER A 476 -5.74 2.69 -30.00
N THR A 477 -5.34 2.91 -31.25
CA THR A 477 -4.22 2.23 -31.91
C THR A 477 -2.95 2.85 -31.34
N TYR A 478 -2.21 2.17 -30.48
CA TYR A 478 -0.74 2.26 -30.31
C TYR A 478 -0.29 1.23 -29.26
N TYR A 479 -0.02 0.00 -29.71
CA TYR A 479 0.83 -0.97 -29.02
C TYR A 479 1.38 -1.95 -30.08
N LYS A 480 2.61 -1.71 -30.50
CA LYS A 480 3.55 -2.73 -30.99
C LYS A 480 4.85 -2.51 -30.23
#